data_AF-A0A7C0VJ65-F1
#
_entry.id   AF-A0A7C0VJ65-F1
#
_cell.length_a   1.000
_cell.length_b   1.000
_cell.length_c   1.000
_cell.angle_alpha   90.00
_cell.angle_beta   90.00
_cell.angle_gamma   90.00
#
_symmetry.space_group_name_H-M   'P 1'
#
loop_
_entity.id
_entity.type
_entity.pdbx_description
1 polymer ?
#
loop_
_entity_poly.entity_id
_entity_poly.type
_entity_poly.pdbx_seq_one_letter_code
_entity_poly.pdbx_strand_id
1 'polypeptide(L)'
;MLDTMKKEISKDIKEANESGKIGTQEVEIIVEHAVAKTEQSAKAGKEAIDIQTMAKEALITAIQELKSAESATKAYIEAAVNGTVRGISKSSKEAIGDIDMELLKTKYRLEEQKDRLSSQLKDALNGAKEAASAFSAETKAKIEE
;
A
#
# COMPACT_ATOMS: atom_id res chain seq x y z
N MET A 1 -16.71 7.67 -8.96
CA MET A 1 -15.28 7.99 -8.71
C MET A 1 -14.56 8.53 -9.94
N LEU A 2 -14.66 7.89 -11.11
CA LEU A 2 -14.08 8.41 -12.35
C LEU A 2 -14.54 9.83 -12.68
N ASP A 3 -15.82 10.16 -12.50
CA ASP A 3 -16.29 11.53 -12.76
C ASP A 3 -15.69 12.57 -11.82
N THR A 4 -15.39 12.20 -10.59
CA THR A 4 -14.68 13.07 -9.64
C THR A 4 -13.26 13.33 -10.10
N MET A 5 -12.54 12.27 -10.50
CA MET A 5 -11.20 12.36 -11.09
C MET A 5 -11.17 13.32 -12.28
N LYS A 6 -12.10 13.13 -13.23
CA LYS A 6 -12.19 13.98 -14.42
C LYS A 6 -12.44 15.43 -14.05
N LYS A 7 -13.36 15.69 -13.11
CA LYS A 7 -13.66 17.05 -12.63
C LYS A 7 -12.45 17.71 -11.98
N GLU A 8 -11.69 16.98 -11.16
CA GLU A 8 -10.47 17.49 -10.52
C GLU A 8 -9.41 17.84 -11.57
N ILE A 9 -9.11 16.92 -12.49
CA ILE A 9 -8.15 17.17 -13.60
C ILE A 9 -8.59 18.39 -14.42
N SER A 10 -9.86 18.45 -14.81
CA SER A 10 -10.39 19.57 -15.60
C SER A 10 -10.31 20.90 -14.88
N LYS A 11 -10.67 20.93 -13.60
CA LYS A 11 -10.66 22.15 -12.81
C LYS A 11 -9.22 22.64 -12.63
N ASP A 12 -8.32 21.77 -12.19
CA ASP A 12 -6.98 22.17 -11.79
C ASP A 12 -6.12 22.57 -13.00
N ILE A 13 -6.29 21.91 -14.16
CA ILE A 13 -5.63 22.34 -15.41
C ILE A 13 -6.14 23.71 -15.86
N LYS A 14 -7.45 23.98 -15.77
CA LYS A 14 -8.01 25.30 -16.09
C LYS A 14 -7.46 26.38 -15.17
N GLU A 15 -7.47 26.14 -13.86
CA GLU A 15 -6.95 27.09 -12.87
C GLU A 15 -5.44 27.36 -13.08
N ALA A 16 -4.66 26.32 -13.38
CA ALA A 16 -3.24 26.47 -13.71
C ALA A 16 -3.03 27.30 -15.00
N ASN A 17 -3.87 27.09 -16.01
CA ASN A 17 -3.81 27.83 -17.26
C ASN A 17 -4.22 29.31 -17.07
N GLU A 18 -5.35 29.57 -16.41
CA GLU A 18 -5.88 30.90 -16.14
C GLU A 18 -4.93 31.75 -15.28
N SER A 19 -4.19 31.11 -14.37
CA SER A 19 -3.17 31.76 -13.54
C SER A 19 -1.82 31.94 -14.23
N GLY A 20 -1.65 31.46 -15.47
CA GLY A 20 -0.39 31.49 -16.22
C GLY A 20 0.71 30.60 -15.62
N LYS A 21 0.33 29.67 -14.73
CA LYS A 21 1.24 28.77 -14.02
C LYS A 21 1.30 27.38 -14.65
N ILE A 22 0.61 27.16 -15.76
CA ILE A 22 0.61 25.86 -16.42
C ILE A 22 2.02 25.55 -16.93
N GLY A 23 2.58 24.47 -16.38
CA GLY A 23 3.89 23.93 -16.71
C GLY A 23 3.83 22.41 -16.73
N THR A 24 4.78 21.76 -17.38
CA THR A 24 4.77 20.29 -17.54
C THR A 24 4.76 19.58 -16.19
N GLN A 25 5.55 20.04 -15.23
CA GLN A 25 5.55 19.50 -13.87
C GLN A 25 4.19 19.68 -13.17
N GLU A 26 3.52 20.79 -13.39
CA GLU A 26 2.21 21.06 -12.80
C GLU A 26 1.16 20.09 -13.34
N VAL A 27 1.14 19.88 -14.66
CA VAL A 27 0.25 18.90 -15.31
C VAL A 27 0.53 17.48 -14.81
N GLU A 28 1.79 17.11 -14.64
CA GLU A 28 2.17 15.82 -14.07
C GLU A 28 1.60 15.64 -12.66
N ILE A 29 1.77 16.64 -11.80
CA ILE A 29 1.28 16.62 -10.41
C ILE A 29 -0.25 16.57 -10.34
N ILE A 30 -0.95 17.41 -11.11
CA ILE A 30 -2.41 17.45 -11.14
C ILE A 30 -2.97 16.06 -11.49
N VAL A 31 -2.46 15.46 -12.57
CA VAL A 31 -2.93 14.16 -13.03
C VAL A 31 -2.53 13.06 -12.05
N GLU A 32 -1.31 13.08 -11.51
CA GLU A 32 -0.87 12.13 -10.47
C GLU A 32 -1.82 12.14 -9.27
N HIS A 33 -2.14 13.33 -8.77
CA HIS A 33 -2.89 13.47 -7.53
C HIS A 33 -4.35 13.00 -7.68
N ALA A 34 -5.01 13.41 -8.77
CA ALA A 34 -6.39 12.99 -9.06
C ALA A 34 -6.49 11.47 -9.26
N VAL A 35 -5.53 10.87 -9.97
CA VAL A 35 -5.50 9.43 -10.22
C VAL A 35 -5.22 8.65 -8.92
N ALA A 36 -4.22 9.05 -8.14
CA ALA A 36 -3.89 8.39 -6.86
C ALA A 36 -5.07 8.42 -5.89
N LYS A 37 -5.72 9.58 -5.74
CA LYS A 37 -6.89 9.74 -4.87
C LYS A 37 -8.06 8.86 -5.30
N THR A 38 -8.27 8.74 -6.62
CA THR A 38 -9.34 7.91 -7.19
C THR A 38 -9.10 6.43 -6.96
N GLU A 39 -7.86 5.98 -7.16
CA GLU A 39 -7.46 4.59 -6.93
C GLU A 39 -7.61 4.21 -5.45
N GLN A 40 -7.14 5.07 -4.54
CA GLN A 40 -7.27 4.87 -3.09
C GLN A 40 -8.74 4.81 -2.65
N SER A 41 -9.57 5.71 -3.19
CA SER A 41 -11.01 5.71 -2.90
C SER A 41 -11.71 4.46 -3.42
N ALA A 42 -11.30 3.93 -4.57
CA ALA A 42 -11.85 2.72 -5.15
C ALA A 42 -11.58 1.48 -4.30
N LYS A 43 -10.34 1.37 -3.77
CA LYS A 43 -9.97 0.32 -2.80
C LYS A 43 -10.82 0.39 -1.53
N ALA A 44 -11.08 1.59 -1.01
CA ALA A 44 -11.91 1.77 0.19
C ALA A 44 -13.41 1.52 -0.06
N GLY A 45 -13.90 1.81 -1.26
CA GLY A 45 -15.33 1.80 -1.61
C GLY A 45 -15.90 0.46 -2.10
N LYS A 46 -15.09 -0.60 -2.24
CA LYS A 46 -15.46 -1.91 -2.85
C LYS A 46 -15.88 -1.86 -4.34
N GLU A 47 -15.89 -0.69 -4.98
CA GLU A 47 -16.05 -0.57 -6.43
C GLU A 47 -14.68 -0.75 -7.10
N ALA A 48 -14.49 -1.88 -7.78
CA ALA A 48 -13.31 -2.12 -8.58
C ALA A 48 -13.35 -1.23 -9.83
N ILE A 49 -12.49 -0.21 -9.89
CA ILE A 49 -12.24 0.53 -11.11
C ILE A 49 -11.11 -0.18 -11.86
N ASP A 50 -11.39 -0.59 -13.09
CA ASP A 50 -10.36 -1.10 -13.98
C ASP A 50 -9.28 -0.03 -14.24
N ILE A 51 -8.02 -0.40 -14.01
CA ILE A 51 -6.86 0.52 -14.12
C ILE A 51 -6.74 1.05 -15.55
N GLN A 52 -7.02 0.23 -16.56
CA GLN A 52 -6.96 0.65 -17.95
C GLN A 52 -8.00 1.74 -18.22
N THR A 53 -9.22 1.58 -17.72
CA THR A 53 -10.30 2.56 -17.82
C THR A 53 -9.93 3.85 -17.08
N MET A 54 -9.39 3.76 -15.87
CA MET A 54 -8.94 4.93 -15.11
C MET A 54 -7.87 5.72 -15.86
N ALA A 55 -6.83 5.04 -16.35
CA ALA A 55 -5.75 5.66 -17.10
C ALA A 55 -6.27 6.33 -18.38
N LYS A 56 -7.14 5.64 -19.12
CA LYS A 56 -7.75 6.15 -20.33
C LYS A 56 -8.54 7.43 -20.07
N GLU A 57 -9.43 7.42 -19.08
CA GLU A 57 -10.26 8.58 -18.76
C GLU A 57 -9.44 9.77 -18.26
N ALA A 58 -8.43 9.53 -17.42
CA ALA A 58 -7.52 10.57 -16.95
C ALA A 58 -6.79 11.25 -18.11
N LEU A 59 -6.23 10.45 -19.03
CA LEU A 59 -5.51 10.96 -20.19
C LEU A 59 -6.43 11.70 -21.17
N ILE A 60 -7.62 11.15 -21.47
CA ILE A 60 -8.58 11.83 -22.34
C ILE A 60 -8.94 13.20 -21.76
N THR A 61 -9.28 13.27 -20.47
CA THR A 61 -9.65 14.53 -19.83
C THR A 61 -8.48 15.51 -19.79
N ALA A 62 -7.29 15.08 -19.36
CA ALA A 62 -6.12 15.96 -19.32
C ALA A 62 -5.77 16.51 -20.70
N ILE A 63 -5.74 15.66 -21.74
CA ILE A 63 -5.42 16.07 -23.11
C ILE A 63 -6.50 16.99 -23.69
N GLN A 64 -7.79 16.75 -23.39
CA GLN A 64 -8.87 17.64 -23.82
C GLN A 64 -8.71 19.04 -23.23
N GLU A 65 -8.38 19.12 -21.95
CA GLU A 65 -8.24 20.42 -21.26
C GLU A 65 -6.97 21.16 -21.69
N LEU A 66 -5.88 20.42 -21.92
CA LEU A 66 -4.67 20.99 -22.53
C LEU A 66 -4.93 21.50 -23.96
N LYS A 67 -5.79 20.84 -24.74
CA LYS A 67 -6.19 21.32 -26.06
C LYS A 67 -7.03 22.59 -25.96
N SER A 68 -7.99 22.63 -25.02
CA SER A 68 -8.81 23.81 -24.76
C SER A 68 -7.98 25.00 -24.25
N ALA A 69 -6.86 24.72 -23.57
CA ALA A 69 -5.88 25.71 -23.12
C ALA A 69 -4.82 26.06 -24.18
N GLU A 70 -4.94 25.58 -25.42
CA GLU A 70 -3.95 25.75 -26.50
C GLU A 70 -2.52 25.31 -26.12
N SER A 71 -2.41 24.44 -25.11
CA SER A 71 -1.16 24.01 -24.46
C SER A 71 -0.85 22.54 -24.72
N ALA A 72 -1.53 21.90 -25.68
CA ALA A 72 -1.37 20.48 -26.00
C ALA A 72 -0.08 20.18 -26.81
N THR A 73 1.08 20.45 -26.22
CA THR A 73 2.38 20.06 -26.78
C THR A 73 2.77 18.64 -26.36
N LYS A 74 3.74 18.04 -27.06
CA LYS A 74 4.28 16.71 -26.71
C LYS A 74 4.72 16.63 -25.25
N ALA A 75 5.38 17.65 -24.73
CA ALA A 75 5.89 17.66 -23.35
C ALA A 75 4.76 17.65 -22.31
N TYR A 76 3.66 18.34 -22.57
CA TYR A 76 2.49 18.32 -21.69
C TYR A 76 1.72 16.99 -21.75
N ILE A 77 1.67 16.36 -22.92
CA ILE A 77 1.10 15.01 -23.06
C ILE A 77 1.96 13.99 -22.30
N GLU A 78 3.29 14.05 -22.42
CA GLU A 78 4.21 13.20 -21.67
C GLU A 78 4.06 13.42 -20.15
N ALA A 79 3.90 14.66 -19.71
CA ALA A 79 3.60 14.97 -18.31
C ALA A 79 2.29 14.34 -17.83
N ALA A 80 1.21 14.41 -18.61
CA ALA A 80 -0.06 13.77 -18.26
C ALA A 80 0.07 12.23 -18.19
N VAL A 81 0.85 11.62 -19.09
CA VAL A 81 1.18 10.19 -19.07
C VAL A 81 1.98 9.82 -17.81
N ASN A 82 3.03 10.56 -17.51
CA ASN A 82 3.83 10.35 -16.31
C ASN A 82 2.99 10.49 -15.05
N GLY A 83 2.15 11.53 -14.97
CA GLY A 83 1.26 11.77 -13.84
C GLY A 83 0.31 10.59 -13.63
N THR A 84 -0.32 10.11 -14.71
CA THR A 84 -1.21 8.94 -14.66
C THR A 84 -0.49 7.70 -14.13
N VAL A 85 0.69 7.38 -14.67
CA VAL A 85 1.48 6.21 -14.26
C VAL A 85 1.92 6.32 -12.80
N ARG A 86 2.37 7.51 -12.38
CA ARG A 86 2.78 7.78 -11.00
C ARG A 86 1.61 7.67 -10.04
N GLY A 87 0.44 8.19 -10.40
CA GLY A 87 -0.76 8.14 -9.58
C GLY A 87 -1.18 6.70 -9.27
N ILE A 88 -1.19 5.84 -10.30
CA ILE A 88 -1.46 4.40 -10.15
C ILE A 88 -0.37 3.72 -9.32
N SER A 89 0.91 4.05 -9.59
CA SER A 89 2.05 3.41 -8.92
C SER A 89 2.15 3.79 -7.44
N LYS A 90 1.77 5.02 -7.08
CA LYS A 90 1.87 5.54 -5.72
C LYS A 90 1.07 4.68 -4.74
N SER A 91 -0.20 4.45 -5.06
CA SER A 91 -1.05 3.61 -4.21
C SER A 91 -0.60 2.15 -4.16
N SER A 92 -0.04 1.63 -5.24
CA SER A 92 0.55 0.28 -5.24
C SER A 92 1.77 0.19 -4.31
N LYS A 93 2.64 1.21 -4.31
CA LYS A 93 3.81 1.28 -3.42
C LYS A 93 3.40 1.43 -1.95
N GLU A 94 2.40 2.26 -1.67
CA GLU A 94 1.85 2.42 -0.31
C GLU A 94 1.29 1.10 0.21
N ALA A 95 0.49 0.39 -0.60
CA ALA A 95 -0.06 -0.91 -0.21
C ALA A 95 1.04 -1.98 0.03
N ILE A 96 2.10 -1.99 -0.78
CA ILE A 96 3.26 -2.88 -0.54
C ILE A 96 3.94 -2.54 0.79
N GLY A 97 4.16 -1.24 1.06
CA GLY A 97 4.77 -0.79 2.31
C GLY A 97 3.95 -1.18 3.56
N ASP A 98 2.63 -1.09 3.49
CA ASP A 98 1.74 -1.53 4.57
C ASP A 98 1.84 -3.04 4.81
N ILE A 99 1.89 -3.83 3.74
CA ILE A 99 2.07 -5.29 3.82
C ILE A 99 3.42 -5.63 4.44
N ASP A 100 4.50 -4.94 4.06
CA ASP A 100 5.84 -5.15 4.62
C ASP A 100 5.88 -4.86 6.13
N MET A 101 5.20 -3.80 6.58
CA MET A 101 5.07 -3.48 8.00
C MET A 101 4.29 -4.56 8.78
N GLU A 102 3.15 -5.01 8.25
CA GLU A 102 2.36 -6.07 8.88
C GLU A 102 3.10 -7.41 8.92
N LEU A 103 3.86 -7.72 7.86
CA LEU A 103 4.74 -8.89 7.83
C LEU A 103 5.82 -8.79 8.91
N LEU A 104 6.43 -7.62 9.08
CA LEU A 104 7.45 -7.38 10.11
C LEU A 104 6.87 -7.55 11.53
N LYS A 105 5.69 -6.96 11.81
CA LYS A 105 4.97 -7.15 13.09
C LYS A 105 4.68 -8.62 13.36
N THR A 106 4.23 -9.34 12.34
CA THR A 106 3.92 -10.77 12.44
C THR A 106 5.17 -11.59 12.75
N LYS A 107 6.30 -11.29 12.11
CA LYS A 107 7.59 -11.93 12.41
C LYS A 107 8.02 -11.72 13.85
N TYR A 108 7.91 -10.50 14.38
CA TYR A 108 8.25 -10.23 15.79
C TYR A 108 7.35 -11.01 16.76
N ARG A 109 6.05 -11.06 16.53
CA ARG A 109 5.11 -11.83 17.36
C ARG A 109 5.41 -13.33 17.32
N LEU A 110 5.85 -13.85 16.17
CA LEU A 110 6.24 -15.25 16.05
C LEU A 110 7.49 -15.56 16.87
N GLU A 111 8.52 -14.71 16.81
CA GLU A 111 9.73 -14.88 17.62
C GLU A 111 9.42 -14.81 19.13
N GLU A 112 8.59 -13.86 19.56
CA GLU A 112 8.13 -13.79 20.96
C GLU A 112 7.42 -15.08 21.41
N GLN A 113 6.58 -15.68 20.56
CA GLN A 113 5.93 -16.95 20.87
C GLN A 113 6.91 -18.12 20.95
N LYS A 114 7.94 -18.16 20.10
CA LYS A 114 8.99 -19.19 20.17
C LYS A 114 9.81 -19.08 21.46
N ASP A 115 10.16 -17.87 21.87
CA ASP A 115 10.88 -17.63 23.12
C ASP A 115 10.05 -18.06 24.32
N ARG A 116 8.76 -17.68 24.33
CA ARG A 116 7.82 -18.10 25.36
C ARG A 116 7.67 -19.61 25.43
N LEU A 117 7.50 -20.29 24.29
CA LEU A 117 7.41 -21.75 24.24
C LEU A 117 8.70 -22.40 24.77
N SER A 118 9.86 -21.88 24.38
CA SER A 118 11.16 -22.38 24.84
C SER A 118 11.31 -22.26 26.36
N SER A 119 10.89 -21.13 26.94
CA SER A 119 10.86 -20.95 28.40
C SER A 119 9.90 -21.96 29.07
N GLN A 120 8.69 -22.09 28.54
CA GLN A 120 7.69 -23.03 29.09
C GLN A 120 8.17 -24.48 29.05
N LEU A 121 8.83 -24.90 27.97
CA LEU A 121 9.44 -26.24 27.87
C LEU A 121 10.56 -26.44 28.89
N LYS A 122 11.40 -25.41 29.11
CA LYS A 122 12.46 -25.46 30.11
C LYS A 122 11.89 -25.58 31.53
N ASP A 123 10.85 -24.82 31.83
CA ASP A 123 10.17 -24.86 33.14
C ASP A 123 9.50 -26.21 33.36
N ALA A 124 8.81 -26.77 32.36
CA ALA A 124 8.22 -28.09 32.42
C ALA A 124 9.28 -29.19 32.65
N LEU A 125 10.43 -29.10 31.97
CA LEU A 125 11.54 -30.04 32.16
C LEU A 125 12.15 -29.93 33.57
N ASN A 126 12.30 -28.71 34.10
CA ASN A 126 12.78 -28.50 35.45
C ASN A 126 11.80 -29.09 36.49
N GLY A 127 10.50 -28.84 36.34
CA GLY A 127 9.47 -29.44 37.20
C GLY A 127 9.47 -30.97 37.16
N ALA A 128 9.69 -31.57 35.99
CA ALA A 128 9.83 -33.02 35.86
C ALA A 128 11.07 -33.56 36.61
N LYS A 129 12.21 -32.85 36.56
CA LYS A 129 13.44 -33.21 37.30
C LYS A 129 13.26 -33.07 38.81
N GLU A 130 12.59 -32.02 39.27
CA GLU A 130 12.25 -31.83 40.67
C GLU A 130 11.34 -32.96 41.18
N ALA A 131 10.29 -33.30 40.44
CA ALA A 131 9.40 -34.42 40.77
C ALA A 131 10.15 -35.75 40.83
N ALA A 132 11.09 -36.00 39.90
CA ALA A 132 11.94 -37.19 39.90
C ALA A 132 12.81 -37.34 41.16
N SER A 133 13.08 -36.24 41.85
CA SER A 133 13.87 -36.20 43.10
C SER A 133 13.02 -36.57 44.33
N ALA A 134 11.69 -36.47 44.24
CA ALA A 134 10.73 -36.84 45.28
C ALA A 134 10.30 -38.31 45.22
N PHE A 135 10.64 -39.04 44.15
CA PHE A 135 10.33 -40.46 44.04
C PHE A 135 11.25 -41.33 44.88
N SER A 136 10.70 -42.36 45.53
CA SER A 136 11.46 -43.37 46.25
C SER A 136 12.35 -44.17 45.29
N ALA A 137 13.44 -44.76 45.80
CA ALA A 137 14.37 -45.58 45.00
C ALA A 137 13.64 -46.70 44.20
N GLU A 138 12.55 -47.23 44.77
CA GLU A 138 11.71 -48.27 44.18
C GLU A 138 10.88 -47.79 42.98
N THR A 139 10.53 -46.51 42.94
CA THR A 139 9.79 -45.90 41.81
C THR A 139 10.74 -45.45 40.70
N LYS A 140 11.98 -45.03 41.04
CA LYS A 140 13.05 -44.78 40.05
C LYS A 140 13.41 -46.03 39.25
N ALA A 141 13.52 -47.19 39.92
CA ALA A 141 13.85 -48.46 39.27
C ALA A 141 12.82 -48.92 38.23
N LYS A 142 11.55 -48.49 38.32
CA LYS A 142 10.47 -48.83 37.37
C LYS A 142 10.35 -47.90 36.17
N ILE A 143 11.04 -46.76 36.18
CA ILE A 143 11.03 -45.78 35.07
C ILE A 143 12.21 -46.01 34.12
N GLU A 144 13.30 -46.64 34.60
CA GLU A 144 14.51 -46.95 33.82
C GLU A 144 14.48 -48.33 33.12
N GLU A 145 13.44 -49.14 33.35
CA GLU A 145 13.15 -50.40 32.61
C GLU A 145 12.34 -50.11 31.34
#